data_AF-A0A2N1NED9-F1
#
_entry.id   AF-A0A2N1NED9-F1
#
_cell.length_a   1.000
_cell.length_b   1.000
_cell.length_c   1.000
_cell.angle_alpha   90.00
_cell.angle_beta   90.00
_cell.angle_gamma   90.00
#
_symmetry.space_group_name_H-M   'P 1'
#
loop_
_entity.id
_entity.type
_entity.pdbx_description
1 polymer ?
#
loop_
_entity_poly.entity_id
_entity_poly.type
_entity_poly.pdbx_seq_one_letter_code
_entity_poly.pdbx_strand_id
1 'polypeptide(L)'
;MADIPIPEIVSEINNKHQFPEFKGKVIKRGDVDYDAQSYQYASSSHLEDKIIQPAAIIKAADDSDVIKAIKYASENKIAVAVRTGGHQYSGASSTSGKNIQLDLSQTYKDFDWDDENCTSVTLGISFPLGEFNAKLREKNRFVPHGQCQYVNLGGHIQTGGYGQLARSFGLFSDNVIKFRIITADGQVRWVAQGEDLFFAVLGGSPGNFGVLTHATLHVFRDQDYPNSRGLRAAYPYDRQRLKDLLDVMVEMVEDENFPADYDYCITVLSEPPFRTFELTYDMAHRKEGQQMVAWPPMIVVFAQWANLQGEKQTYNPDFFNKIKQVAGKGLVQVSDKEHTPMSTLTGHWIVPISREFELPYIKRTYSSNSNSQRLKEHKWTDWISDRIEDGRNWNYDKTSGPIDVGCNVAAQIQHFGGNNSRFNQNGKRNSTSFSWRDANILCTVDAFYHSYQYEQTIEWQKKNDEGVGKPEATFCEHDRRVLWGSYDLDLSASHQYYYDQNPEGKYERLCKIKQKYDPSGVFTPNRFCIGLPVPAPADSKDGIKKRIKLSGSETAKERAAIELAKVPQLSAEDRFWEMASTERELGKTVPLWNIWRA
;
A
#
# COMPACT_ATOMS: atom_id res chain seq x y z
N MET A 1 -20.46 -23.68 18.68
CA MET A 1 -20.71 -22.68 19.75
C MET A 1 -21.75 -21.72 19.23
N ALA A 2 -22.80 -21.49 20.01
CA ALA A 2 -24.08 -20.94 19.57
C ALA A 2 -23.98 -19.54 18.92
N ASP A 3 -24.67 -19.39 17.80
CA ASP A 3 -24.97 -18.11 17.16
C ASP A 3 -25.82 -17.25 18.10
N ILE A 4 -25.23 -16.17 18.62
CA ILE A 4 -25.99 -15.14 19.32
C ILE A 4 -26.71 -14.31 18.24
N PRO A 5 -28.04 -14.11 18.35
CA PRO A 5 -28.80 -13.40 17.33
C PRO A 5 -28.41 -11.91 17.29
N ILE A 6 -28.13 -11.44 16.07
CA ILE A 6 -27.69 -10.10 15.65
C ILE A 6 -28.49 -8.90 16.26
N PRO A 7 -29.80 -9.01 16.58
CA PRO A 7 -30.55 -7.88 17.15
C PRO A 7 -30.16 -7.47 18.59
N GLU A 8 -29.68 -8.41 19.41
CA GLU A 8 -29.50 -8.15 20.86
C GLU A 8 -28.30 -7.21 21.13
N ILE A 9 -27.19 -7.37 20.40
CA ILE A 9 -25.99 -6.52 20.55
C ILE A 9 -26.25 -5.08 20.08
N VAL A 10 -27.06 -4.89 19.03
CA VAL A 10 -27.44 -3.56 18.53
C VAL A 10 -28.37 -2.87 19.53
N SER A 11 -29.25 -3.63 20.20
CA SER A 11 -30.11 -3.10 21.27
C SER A 11 -29.34 -2.70 22.54
N GLU A 12 -28.28 -3.44 22.90
CA GLU A 12 -27.49 -3.12 24.11
C GLU A 12 -26.69 -1.83 23.97
N ILE A 13 -26.15 -1.51 22.80
CA ILE A 13 -25.44 -0.24 22.56
C ILE A 13 -26.44 0.93 22.48
N ASN A 14 -27.58 0.74 21.83
CA ASN A 14 -28.60 1.79 21.70
C ASN A 14 -29.30 2.13 23.02
N ASN A 15 -29.40 1.18 23.97
CA ASN A 15 -30.11 1.39 25.24
C ASN A 15 -29.21 1.64 26.47
N LYS A 16 -27.89 1.34 26.44
CA LYS A 16 -27.01 1.52 27.63
C LYS A 16 -25.98 2.65 27.54
N HIS A 17 -25.62 3.14 26.35
CA HIS A 17 -24.58 4.15 26.22
C HIS A 17 -24.96 5.24 25.21
N GLN A 18 -25.52 6.33 25.72
CA GLN A 18 -25.68 7.54 24.92
C GLN A 18 -24.29 8.09 24.58
N PHE A 19 -23.95 8.16 23.29
CA PHE A 19 -22.72 8.81 22.86
C PHE A 19 -22.67 10.25 23.40
N PRO A 20 -21.49 10.75 23.81
CA PRO A 20 -21.35 12.15 24.16
C PRO A 20 -21.65 13.02 22.94
N GLU A 21 -21.96 14.29 23.18
CA GLU A 21 -22.17 15.26 22.11
C GLU A 21 -20.84 15.54 21.39
N PHE A 22 -20.73 15.12 20.13
CA PHE A 22 -19.63 15.42 19.22
C PHE A 22 -20.02 16.61 18.35
N LYS A 23 -19.03 17.44 17.99
CA LYS A 23 -19.22 18.50 16.99
C LYS A 23 -19.37 17.92 15.60
N GLY A 24 -18.59 16.88 15.31
CA GLY A 24 -18.64 16.10 14.10
C GLY A 24 -19.80 15.10 14.06
N LYS A 25 -19.86 14.31 12.99
CA LYS A 25 -20.98 13.39 12.74
C LYS A 25 -20.72 12.03 13.39
N VAL A 26 -21.73 11.50 14.08
CA VAL A 26 -21.76 10.09 14.51
C VAL A 26 -22.70 9.32 13.57
N ILE A 27 -22.19 8.26 12.96
CA ILE A 27 -22.95 7.33 12.11
C ILE A 27 -22.96 5.97 12.79
N LYS A 28 -24.13 5.49 13.19
CA LYS A 28 -24.30 4.24 13.91
C LYS A 28 -24.57 3.10 12.94
N ARG A 29 -24.21 1.87 13.34
CA ARG A 29 -24.63 0.69 12.60
C ARG A 29 -26.16 0.62 12.51
N GLY A 30 -26.67 0.53 11.29
CA GLY A 30 -28.11 0.56 11.00
C GLY A 30 -28.61 1.90 10.46
N ASP A 31 -27.81 2.97 10.55
CA ASP A 31 -28.12 4.22 9.85
C ASP A 31 -28.03 4.02 8.33
N VAL A 32 -28.85 4.76 7.58
CA VAL A 32 -28.98 4.61 6.11
C VAL A 32 -27.65 4.79 5.38
N ASP A 33 -26.76 5.66 5.87
CA ASP A 33 -25.46 5.92 5.25
C ASP A 33 -24.33 5.04 5.80
N TYR A 34 -24.58 4.18 6.80
CA TYR A 34 -23.54 3.43 7.49
C TYR A 34 -22.64 2.63 6.54
N ASP A 35 -23.21 1.88 5.59
CA ASP A 35 -22.44 1.03 4.68
C ASP A 35 -21.47 1.88 3.83
N ALA A 36 -21.98 2.95 3.23
CA ALA A 36 -21.19 3.88 2.44
C ALA A 36 -20.08 4.57 3.25
N GLN A 37 -20.33 4.87 4.52
CA GLN A 37 -19.34 5.51 5.40
C GLN A 37 -18.33 4.50 5.97
N SER A 38 -18.71 3.23 6.07
CA SER A 38 -17.83 2.14 6.51
C SER A 38 -16.87 1.66 5.41
N TYR A 39 -17.19 1.95 4.14
CA TYR A 39 -16.37 1.60 2.98
C TYR A 39 -14.90 2.04 3.17
N GLN A 40 -14.00 1.11 2.86
CA GLN A 40 -12.55 1.31 2.84
C GLN A 40 -11.92 0.35 1.83
N TYR A 41 -10.63 0.51 1.52
CA TYR A 41 -9.95 -0.30 0.49
C TYR A 41 -10.08 -1.81 0.76
N ALA A 42 -10.02 -2.23 2.02
CA ALA A 42 -10.14 -3.63 2.41
C ALA A 42 -11.56 -4.22 2.35
N SER A 43 -12.60 -3.42 2.10
CA SER A 43 -13.99 -3.87 2.26
C SER A 43 -14.31 -5.09 1.40
N SER A 44 -14.09 -5.05 0.08
CA SER A 44 -14.36 -6.20 -0.80
C SER A 44 -13.61 -7.47 -0.42
N SER A 45 -12.43 -7.33 0.19
CA SER A 45 -11.60 -8.45 0.61
C SER A 45 -11.83 -8.91 2.04
N HIS A 46 -12.59 -8.21 2.89
CA HIS A 46 -12.66 -8.52 4.32
C HIS A 46 -14.04 -8.31 4.98
N LEU A 47 -15.08 -8.03 4.20
CA LEU A 47 -16.45 -7.87 4.73
C LEU A 47 -16.96 -9.11 5.47
N GLU A 48 -16.73 -10.31 4.91
CA GLU A 48 -17.20 -11.57 5.49
C GLU A 48 -16.47 -11.93 6.79
N ASP A 49 -15.25 -11.41 6.98
CA ASP A 49 -14.46 -11.59 8.19
C ASP A 49 -15.06 -10.79 9.37
N LYS A 50 -16.03 -9.92 9.08
CA LYS A 50 -16.70 -9.01 10.03
C LYS A 50 -15.73 -8.11 10.79
N ILE A 51 -14.54 -7.85 10.23
CA ILE A 51 -13.50 -7.01 10.84
C ILE A 51 -13.63 -5.51 10.48
N ILE A 52 -14.55 -5.19 9.57
CA ILE A 52 -14.88 -3.82 9.11
C ILE A 52 -16.35 -3.55 9.42
N GLN A 53 -16.73 -3.71 10.69
CA GLN A 53 -18.09 -3.53 11.16
C GLN A 53 -18.05 -2.83 12.52
N PRO A 54 -17.64 -1.56 12.62
CA PRO A 54 -17.69 -0.83 13.88
C PRO A 54 -19.14 -0.67 14.39
N ALA A 55 -19.31 -0.43 15.68
CA ALA A 55 -20.62 -0.09 16.24
C ALA A 55 -21.07 1.31 15.79
N ALA A 56 -20.11 2.23 15.70
CA ALA A 56 -20.31 3.58 15.17
C ALA A 56 -19.03 4.11 14.53
N ILE A 57 -19.20 5.02 13.58
CA ILE A 57 -18.16 5.80 12.93
C ILE A 57 -18.31 7.25 13.41
N ILE A 58 -17.27 7.77 14.06
CA ILE A 58 -17.21 9.14 14.54
C ILE A 58 -16.33 9.92 13.57
N LYS A 59 -16.94 10.79 12.77
CA LYS A 59 -16.21 11.75 11.92
C LYS A 59 -15.85 12.95 12.77
N ALA A 60 -14.64 12.97 13.33
CA ALA A 60 -14.23 14.02 14.26
C ALA A 60 -14.08 15.36 13.53
N ALA A 61 -14.59 16.43 14.13
CA ALA A 61 -14.39 17.78 13.60
C ALA A 61 -13.05 18.40 14.05
N ASP A 62 -12.58 18.05 15.25
CA ASP A 62 -11.38 18.63 15.86
C ASP A 62 -10.82 17.74 17.00
N ASP A 63 -9.80 18.23 17.70
CA ASP A 63 -9.18 17.55 18.85
C ASP A 63 -10.17 17.26 19.98
N SER A 64 -11.18 18.12 20.19
CA SER A 64 -12.16 17.92 21.27
C SER A 64 -12.98 16.65 21.00
N ASP A 65 -13.39 16.43 19.75
CA ASP A 65 -14.08 15.20 19.38
C ASP A 65 -13.19 13.96 19.53
N VAL A 66 -11.91 14.06 19.15
CA VAL A 66 -10.94 12.97 19.34
C VAL A 66 -10.80 12.61 20.82
N ILE A 67 -10.60 13.61 21.69
CA ILE A 67 -10.45 13.43 23.13
C ILE A 67 -11.73 12.84 23.74
N LYS A 68 -12.91 13.33 23.34
CA LYS A 68 -14.20 12.78 23.77
C LYS A 68 -14.36 11.31 23.36
N ALA A 69 -13.96 10.94 22.15
CA ALA A 69 -14.06 9.57 21.66
C ALA A 69 -13.13 8.63 22.43
N ILE A 70 -11.89 9.05 22.70
CA ILE A 70 -10.92 8.30 23.52
C ILE A 70 -11.46 8.10 24.94
N LYS A 71 -11.93 9.18 25.57
CA LYS A 71 -12.49 9.15 26.92
C LYS A 71 -13.70 8.21 27.01
N TYR A 72 -14.66 8.37 26.08
CA TYR A 72 -15.82 7.50 25.98
C TYR A 72 -15.42 6.03 25.79
N ALA A 73 -14.43 5.76 24.94
CA ALA A 73 -13.96 4.40 24.70
C ALA A 73 -13.38 3.76 25.97
N SER A 74 -12.53 4.51 26.69
CA SER A 74 -11.93 4.08 27.95
C SER A 74 -12.99 3.80 29.04
N GLU A 75 -13.92 4.74 29.26
CA GLU A 75 -14.99 4.63 30.27
C GLU A 75 -15.93 3.43 30.01
N ASN A 76 -16.16 3.10 28.74
CA ASN A 76 -17.07 2.02 28.33
C ASN A 76 -16.36 0.71 27.97
N LYS A 77 -15.04 0.63 28.17
CA LYS A 77 -14.21 -0.55 27.87
C LYS A 77 -14.43 -1.07 26.44
N ILE A 78 -14.42 -0.15 25.48
CA ILE A 78 -14.44 -0.42 24.04
C ILE A 78 -13.16 0.14 23.41
N ALA A 79 -12.79 -0.38 22.24
CA ALA A 79 -11.61 0.07 21.52
C ALA A 79 -11.94 1.03 20.38
N VAL A 80 -10.92 1.76 19.93
CA VAL A 80 -10.96 2.75 18.85
C VAL A 80 -10.06 2.31 17.70
N ALA A 81 -10.62 2.17 16.51
CA ALA A 81 -9.85 2.11 15.26
C ALA A 81 -9.71 3.51 14.67
N VAL A 82 -8.50 3.91 14.30
CA VAL A 82 -8.24 5.23 13.71
C VAL A 82 -8.16 5.11 12.20
N ARG A 83 -8.93 5.92 11.48
CA ARG A 83 -8.95 5.98 10.02
C ARG A 83 -8.59 7.37 9.53
N THR A 84 -7.68 7.44 8.56
CA THR A 84 -7.54 8.60 7.66
C THR A 84 -8.04 8.22 6.27
N GLY A 85 -7.18 7.68 5.41
CA GLY A 85 -7.53 7.34 4.03
C GLY A 85 -8.25 5.99 3.86
N GLY A 86 -8.28 5.14 4.90
CA GLY A 86 -8.88 3.80 4.80
C GLY A 86 -8.16 2.85 3.83
N HIS A 87 -6.87 3.09 3.59
CA HIS A 87 -6.08 2.38 2.56
C HIS A 87 -5.25 1.20 3.11
N GLN A 88 -5.60 0.69 4.30
CA GLN A 88 -4.90 -0.45 4.90
C GLN A 88 -5.49 -1.75 4.35
N TYR A 89 -4.62 -2.64 3.85
CA TYR A 89 -5.06 -3.79 3.05
C TYR A 89 -5.70 -4.95 3.82
N SER A 90 -5.45 -5.11 5.11
CA SER A 90 -6.09 -6.14 5.96
C SER A 90 -7.34 -5.65 6.71
N GLY A 91 -7.78 -4.41 6.48
CA GLY A 91 -8.91 -3.80 7.17
C GLY A 91 -8.62 -3.22 8.56
N ALA A 92 -7.35 -3.19 8.99
CA ALA A 92 -6.92 -2.77 10.32
C ALA A 92 -7.18 -1.29 10.65
N SER A 93 -7.55 -0.45 9.67
CA SER A 93 -8.09 0.90 9.91
C SER A 93 -9.54 0.91 10.39
N SER A 94 -10.12 -0.27 10.64
CA SER A 94 -11.47 -0.46 11.18
C SER A 94 -11.47 -1.49 12.32
N THR A 95 -12.66 -1.79 12.81
CA THR A 95 -12.91 -2.65 13.96
C THR A 95 -14.25 -3.38 13.81
N SER A 96 -14.54 -4.27 14.75
CA SER A 96 -15.77 -5.04 14.82
C SER A 96 -16.51 -4.90 16.16
N GLY A 97 -17.68 -5.53 16.27
CA GLY A 97 -18.39 -5.70 17.54
C GLY A 97 -18.89 -4.37 18.12
N LYS A 98 -18.57 -4.12 19.39
CA LYS A 98 -18.96 -2.92 20.15
C LYS A 98 -18.01 -1.72 20.01
N ASN A 99 -16.87 -1.93 19.34
CA ASN A 99 -15.82 -0.93 19.19
C ASN A 99 -16.21 0.14 18.17
N ILE A 100 -15.54 1.28 18.21
CA ILE A 100 -15.83 2.44 17.36
C ILE A 100 -14.69 2.73 16.39
N GLN A 101 -15.02 3.32 15.25
CA GLN A 101 -14.05 3.83 14.30
C GLN A 101 -14.03 5.36 14.38
N LEU A 102 -12.86 5.95 14.58
CA LEU A 102 -12.61 7.38 14.57
C LEU A 102 -12.07 7.76 13.18
N ASP A 103 -12.89 8.46 12.40
CA ASP A 103 -12.59 8.90 11.05
C ASP A 103 -12.08 10.35 11.06
N LEU A 104 -10.84 10.49 10.60
CA LEU A 104 -10.07 11.73 10.51
C LEU A 104 -9.82 12.16 9.07
N SER A 105 -10.51 11.58 8.10
CA SER A 105 -10.28 11.80 6.66
C SER A 105 -10.35 13.28 6.24
N GLN A 106 -11.07 14.13 6.98
CA GLN A 106 -11.26 15.56 6.70
C GLN A 106 -10.96 16.48 7.89
N THR A 107 -10.37 15.96 8.98
CA THR A 107 -10.25 16.70 10.25
C THR A 107 -9.08 17.68 10.27
N TYR A 108 -7.89 17.27 9.81
CA TYR A 108 -6.66 18.04 9.94
C TYR A 108 -6.09 18.35 8.55
N LYS A 109 -6.35 19.57 8.08
CA LYS A 109 -6.04 20.05 6.71
C LYS A 109 -5.18 21.32 6.71
N ASP A 110 -4.55 21.64 7.83
CA ASP A 110 -3.62 22.76 7.96
C ASP A 110 -2.30 22.44 7.24
N PHE A 111 -1.66 23.44 6.63
CA PHE A 111 -0.39 23.29 5.89
C PHE A 111 0.40 24.60 5.94
N ASP A 112 1.45 24.61 6.76
CA ASP A 112 2.19 25.82 7.10
C ASP A 112 3.70 25.60 6.93
N TRP A 113 4.35 26.52 6.21
CA TRP A 113 5.80 26.53 6.05
C TRP A 113 6.45 27.11 7.32
N ASP A 114 7.38 26.36 7.91
CA ASP A 114 7.99 26.72 9.20
C ASP A 114 9.19 27.68 9.04
N ASP A 115 9.68 27.85 7.81
CA ASP A 115 10.83 28.70 7.49
C ASP A 115 10.69 29.41 6.13
N GLU A 116 11.40 30.53 5.96
CA GLU A 116 11.37 31.33 4.72
C GLU A 116 11.92 30.57 3.51
N ASN A 117 12.84 29.62 3.75
CA ASN A 117 13.43 28.79 2.71
C ASN A 117 12.53 27.61 2.30
N CYS A 118 11.34 27.46 2.91
CA CYS A 118 10.43 26.33 2.73
C CYS A 118 11.15 24.97 2.82
N THR A 119 12.05 24.77 3.79
CA THR A 119 12.76 23.49 4.01
C THR A 119 12.11 22.62 5.08
N SER A 120 11.16 23.18 5.82
CA SER A 120 10.32 22.47 6.76
C SER A 120 8.86 22.92 6.66
N VAL A 121 7.94 21.96 6.84
CA VAL A 121 6.50 22.17 6.76
C VAL A 121 5.80 21.42 7.91
N THR A 122 4.92 22.11 8.61
CA THR A 122 3.99 21.52 9.57
C THR A 122 2.61 21.39 8.94
N LEU A 123 2.03 20.18 9.01
CA LEU A 123 0.78 19.89 8.33
C LEU A 123 -0.09 18.86 9.06
N GLY A 124 -1.38 18.94 8.79
CA GLY A 124 -2.36 17.96 9.20
C GLY A 124 -2.22 16.63 8.45
N ILE A 125 -2.65 15.54 9.09
CA ILE A 125 -2.51 14.17 8.55
C ILE A 125 -3.62 13.73 7.58
N SER A 126 -4.60 14.60 7.31
CA SER A 126 -5.77 14.27 6.48
C SER A 126 -5.55 14.52 4.99
N PHE A 127 -4.35 14.91 4.55
CA PHE A 127 -4.06 15.04 3.12
C PHE A 127 -3.90 13.68 2.43
N PRO A 128 -4.58 13.46 1.28
CA PRO A 128 -4.19 12.43 0.33
C PRO A 128 -2.87 12.83 -0.35
N LEU A 129 -2.05 11.83 -0.72
CA LEU A 129 -0.71 12.04 -1.28
C LEU A 129 -0.72 12.94 -2.53
N GLY A 130 -1.74 12.84 -3.38
CA GLY A 130 -1.88 13.70 -4.56
C GLY A 130 -2.00 15.19 -4.21
N GLU A 131 -2.85 15.53 -3.25
CA GLU A 131 -3.04 16.90 -2.77
C GLU A 131 -1.78 17.42 -2.05
N PHE A 132 -1.18 16.58 -1.23
CA PHE A 132 0.07 16.88 -0.54
C PHE A 132 1.22 17.20 -1.51
N ASN A 133 1.43 16.34 -2.51
CA ASN A 133 2.46 16.54 -3.54
C ASN A 133 2.22 17.83 -4.34
N ALA A 134 0.96 18.13 -4.70
CA ALA A 134 0.62 19.36 -5.40
C ALA A 134 1.02 20.60 -4.59
N LYS A 135 0.71 20.64 -3.28
CA LYS A 135 1.08 21.74 -2.38
C LYS A 135 2.59 21.94 -2.27
N LEU A 136 3.37 20.86 -2.18
CA LEU A 136 4.84 20.97 -2.15
C LEU A 136 5.39 21.55 -3.47
N ARG A 137 4.83 21.12 -4.60
CA ARG A 137 5.27 21.56 -5.92
C ARG A 137 5.03 23.05 -6.17
N GLU A 138 4.03 23.67 -5.54
CA GLU A 138 3.84 25.15 -5.57
C GLU A 138 5.06 25.93 -5.10
N LYS A 139 5.91 25.32 -4.26
CA LYS A 139 7.17 25.90 -3.77
C LYS A 139 8.41 25.23 -4.34
N ASN A 140 8.31 24.42 -5.40
CA ASN A 140 9.42 23.61 -5.93
C ASN A 140 10.05 22.74 -4.82
N ARG A 141 9.19 22.09 -4.03
CA ARG A 141 9.58 21.18 -2.95
C ARG A 141 9.10 19.76 -3.23
N PHE A 142 9.78 18.80 -2.61
CA PHE A 142 9.39 17.39 -2.66
C PHE A 142 9.85 16.64 -1.41
N VAL A 143 9.26 15.46 -1.19
CA VAL A 143 9.67 14.50 -0.16
C VAL A 143 9.31 13.09 -0.68
N PRO A 144 10.09 12.03 -0.37
CA PRO A 144 9.72 10.66 -0.75
C PRO A 144 8.35 10.30 -0.20
N HIS A 145 7.44 9.83 -1.06
CA HIS A 145 6.13 9.28 -0.68
C HIS A 145 5.71 8.16 -1.65
N GLY A 146 4.58 7.50 -1.37
CA GLY A 146 4.04 6.40 -2.18
C GLY A 146 3.34 6.83 -3.47
N GLN A 147 2.96 5.87 -4.32
CA GLN A 147 2.42 6.14 -5.66
C GLN A 147 0.91 6.41 -5.72
N CYS A 148 0.12 5.74 -4.88
CA CYS A 148 -1.33 5.88 -4.97
C CYS A 148 -1.76 7.25 -4.41
N GLN A 149 -2.36 8.09 -5.27
CA GLN A 149 -2.73 9.46 -4.88
C GLN A 149 -3.72 9.53 -3.72
N TYR A 150 -4.51 8.48 -3.51
CA TYR A 150 -5.59 8.41 -2.52
C TYR A 150 -5.15 7.87 -1.15
N VAL A 151 -3.88 7.45 -1.01
CA VAL A 151 -3.32 7.16 0.32
C VAL A 151 -3.24 8.45 1.11
N ASN A 152 -3.60 8.43 2.40
CA ASN A 152 -3.49 9.61 3.26
C ASN A 152 -2.26 9.55 4.17
N LEU A 153 -1.75 10.74 4.51
CA LEU A 153 -0.54 10.91 5.32
C LEU A 153 -0.59 10.19 6.67
N GLY A 154 -1.72 10.20 7.38
CA GLY A 154 -1.77 9.65 8.74
C GLY A 154 -1.35 8.18 8.84
N GLY A 155 -1.82 7.33 7.91
CA GLY A 155 -1.36 5.94 7.81
C GLY A 155 0.03 5.84 7.19
N HIS A 156 0.31 6.63 6.14
CA HIS A 156 1.56 6.60 5.39
C HIS A 156 2.79 6.90 6.25
N ILE A 157 2.69 7.90 7.14
CA ILE A 157 3.73 8.26 8.12
C ILE A 157 4.01 7.11 9.09
N GLN A 158 3.00 6.36 9.51
CA GLN A 158 3.19 5.33 10.54
C GLN A 158 3.72 4.01 9.96
N THR A 159 3.60 3.80 8.64
CA THR A 159 4.05 2.57 7.96
C THR A 159 5.35 2.73 7.19
N GLY A 160 6.02 3.88 7.33
CA GLY A 160 7.30 4.18 6.70
C GLY A 160 7.13 5.16 5.56
N GLY A 161 6.14 4.90 4.72
CA GLY A 161 5.90 5.65 3.49
C GLY A 161 6.90 5.27 2.42
N TYR A 162 6.76 4.04 1.94
CA TYR A 162 7.55 3.46 0.87
C TYR A 162 7.15 4.06 -0.48
N GLY A 163 8.11 4.26 -1.37
CA GLY A 163 7.89 4.79 -2.71
C GLY A 163 9.18 4.94 -3.52
N GLN A 164 9.07 5.53 -4.70
CA GLN A 164 10.11 5.56 -5.74
C GLN A 164 11.40 6.16 -5.23
N LEU A 165 11.32 7.19 -4.40
CA LEU A 165 12.48 7.96 -3.93
C LEU A 165 13.20 7.31 -2.75
N ALA A 166 12.78 6.13 -2.27
CA ALA A 166 13.27 5.62 -1.00
C ALA A 166 14.76 5.27 -1.00
N ARG A 167 15.34 4.93 -2.16
CA ARG A 167 16.76 4.63 -2.25
C ARG A 167 17.58 5.91 -2.20
N SER A 168 17.15 6.94 -2.93
CA SER A 168 17.82 8.26 -2.96
C SER A 168 17.62 9.12 -1.72
N PHE A 169 16.44 9.04 -1.08
CA PHE A 169 16.02 9.99 -0.02
C PHE A 169 15.55 9.33 1.28
N GLY A 170 15.48 7.99 1.33
CA GLY A 170 14.95 7.26 2.47
C GLY A 170 13.42 7.21 2.46
N LEU A 171 12.85 6.59 3.49
CA LEU A 171 11.40 6.50 3.64
C LEU A 171 10.79 7.89 3.93
N PHE A 172 9.50 8.09 3.64
CA PHE A 172 8.78 9.31 4.04
C PHE A 172 9.06 9.67 5.50
N SER A 173 8.98 8.67 6.37
CA SER A 173 9.09 8.81 7.82
C SER A 173 10.50 9.16 8.30
N ASP A 174 11.53 8.89 7.49
CA ASP A 174 12.90 9.33 7.80
C ASP A 174 13.02 10.87 7.73
N ASN A 175 12.05 11.54 7.11
CA ASN A 175 11.97 12.99 6.98
C ASN A 175 11.03 13.64 8.00
N VAL A 176 10.47 12.87 8.95
CA VAL A 176 9.65 13.41 10.04
C VAL A 176 10.57 13.98 11.11
N ILE A 177 10.43 15.28 11.39
CA ILE A 177 11.17 15.99 12.45
C ILE A 177 10.51 15.74 13.81
N LYS A 178 9.18 15.93 13.85
CA LYS A 178 8.32 15.69 15.01
C LYS A 178 6.88 15.46 14.55
N PHE A 179 6.04 14.92 15.42
CA PHE A 179 4.62 14.79 15.15
C PHE A 179 3.76 15.13 16.37
N ARG A 180 2.50 15.48 16.10
CA ARG A 180 1.49 15.74 17.12
C ARG A 180 0.56 14.54 17.27
N ILE A 181 0.38 14.06 18.49
CA ILE A 181 -0.41 12.87 18.81
C ILE A 181 -1.29 13.10 20.05
N ILE A 182 -2.49 12.51 20.06
CA ILE A 182 -3.38 12.45 21.23
C ILE A 182 -3.37 11.01 21.75
N THR A 183 -2.87 10.78 22.96
CA THR A 183 -2.75 9.42 23.52
C THR A 183 -3.96 9.02 24.37
N ALA A 184 -3.96 7.81 24.93
CA ALA A 184 -5.14 7.22 25.59
C ALA A 184 -5.61 8.00 26.83
N ASP A 185 -4.73 8.78 27.46
CA ASP A 185 -5.04 9.70 28.55
C ASP A 185 -5.68 11.03 28.10
N GLY A 186 -5.94 11.19 26.79
CA GLY A 186 -6.53 12.39 26.20
C GLY A 186 -5.59 13.58 26.08
N GLN A 187 -4.30 13.42 26.39
CA GLN A 187 -3.32 14.52 26.34
C GLN A 187 -2.74 14.67 24.93
N VAL A 188 -2.64 15.93 24.48
CA VAL A 188 -2.01 16.33 23.22
C VAL A 188 -0.50 16.46 23.42
N ARG A 189 0.30 15.81 22.58
CA ARG A 189 1.77 15.85 22.64
C ARG A 189 2.38 16.16 21.29
N TRP A 190 3.44 16.95 21.30
CA TRP A 190 4.42 16.98 20.22
C TRP A 190 5.57 16.06 20.61
N VAL A 191 5.92 15.13 19.73
CA VAL A 191 6.90 14.07 19.96
C VAL A 191 7.96 14.16 18.88
N ALA A 192 9.22 14.24 19.27
CA ALA A 192 10.37 14.37 18.37
C ALA A 192 11.31 13.16 18.47
N GLN A 193 12.26 13.08 17.54
CA GLN A 193 13.27 12.03 17.52
C GLN A 193 14.01 11.92 18.87
N GLY A 194 14.25 10.68 19.31
CA GLY A 194 14.89 10.37 20.59
C GLY A 194 13.90 10.00 21.71
N GLU A 195 12.62 10.34 21.55
CA GLU A 195 11.57 9.88 22.46
C GLU A 195 11.10 8.45 22.11
N ASP A 196 10.75 7.65 23.12
CA ASP A 196 10.23 6.28 22.91
C ASP A 196 8.98 6.27 22.03
N LEU A 197 8.09 7.25 22.20
CA LEU A 197 6.87 7.33 21.42
C LEU A 197 7.15 7.64 19.94
N PHE A 198 8.24 8.37 19.64
CA PHE A 198 8.67 8.61 18.27
C PHE A 198 9.08 7.31 17.58
N PHE A 199 9.93 6.54 18.26
CA PHE A 199 10.36 5.22 17.79
C PHE A 199 9.16 4.31 17.54
N ALA A 200 8.18 4.29 18.44
CA ALA A 200 7.04 3.37 18.39
C ALA A 200 5.97 3.75 17.35
N VAL A 201 5.63 5.03 17.22
CA VAL A 201 4.60 5.47 16.26
C VAL A 201 5.08 5.32 14.81
N LEU A 202 6.38 5.54 14.57
CA LEU A 202 6.99 5.36 13.25
C LEU A 202 7.46 3.90 13.09
N GLY A 203 6.48 3.02 12.85
CA GLY A 203 6.72 1.62 12.47
C GLY A 203 6.24 0.56 13.44
N GLY A 204 5.53 0.91 14.52
CA GLY A 204 5.07 -0.04 15.54
C GLY A 204 3.62 -0.51 15.37
N SER A 205 3.11 -0.51 14.13
CA SER A 205 1.68 -0.64 13.77
C SER A 205 0.88 0.67 13.91
N PRO A 206 0.29 1.19 12.81
CA PRO A 206 -0.48 2.42 12.82
C PRO A 206 -1.64 2.42 13.82
N GLY A 207 -1.87 3.57 14.45
CA GLY A 207 -3.04 3.79 15.33
C GLY A 207 -3.00 3.06 16.68
N ASN A 208 -1.90 2.39 17.03
CA ASN A 208 -1.78 1.57 18.24
C ASN A 208 -1.33 2.34 19.50
N PHE A 209 -0.76 3.54 19.33
CA PHE A 209 -0.17 4.34 20.43
C PHE A 209 -0.89 5.66 20.68
N GLY A 210 -1.90 5.97 19.88
CA GLY A 210 -2.60 7.25 19.91
C GLY A 210 -3.12 7.66 18.54
N VAL A 211 -3.75 8.84 18.52
CA VAL A 211 -4.28 9.48 17.33
C VAL A 211 -3.27 10.51 16.83
N LEU A 212 -2.54 10.17 15.77
CA LEU A 212 -1.67 11.12 15.07
C LEU A 212 -2.56 12.21 14.42
N THR A 213 -2.24 13.48 14.62
CA THR A 213 -3.03 14.62 14.11
C THR A 213 -2.23 15.51 13.14
N HIS A 214 -0.94 15.73 13.41
CA HIS A 214 -0.06 16.56 12.59
C HIS A 214 1.34 15.98 12.53
N ALA A 215 2.12 16.41 11.53
CA ALA A 215 3.55 16.15 11.45
C ALA A 215 4.30 17.39 10.97
N THR A 216 5.54 17.54 11.42
CA THR A 216 6.50 18.47 10.87
C THR A 216 7.52 17.68 10.06
N LEU A 217 7.70 18.02 8.79
CA LEU A 217 8.59 17.33 7.87
C LEU A 217 9.77 18.20 7.48
N HIS A 218 10.90 17.56 7.22
CA HIS A 218 11.94 18.10 6.35
C HIS A 218 11.53 17.85 4.89
N VAL A 219 11.70 18.84 4.03
CA VAL A 219 11.43 18.71 2.59
C VAL A 219 12.62 19.21 1.77
N PHE A 220 12.74 18.67 0.57
CA PHE A 220 13.85 18.90 -0.34
C PHE A 220 13.50 19.97 -1.37
N ARG A 221 14.52 20.70 -1.85
CA ARG A 221 14.36 21.78 -2.85
C ARG A 221 14.91 21.33 -4.19
N ASP A 222 14.20 21.63 -5.28
CA ASP A 222 14.66 21.24 -6.61
C ASP A 222 16.07 21.77 -6.96
N GLN A 223 16.39 22.99 -6.52
CA GLN A 223 17.69 23.62 -6.79
C GLN A 223 18.88 22.87 -6.18
N ASP A 224 18.66 22.04 -5.16
CA ASP A 224 19.72 21.24 -4.54
C ASP A 224 20.04 19.98 -5.36
N TYR A 225 19.21 19.67 -6.37
CA TYR A 225 19.27 18.49 -7.22
C TYR A 225 19.23 18.89 -8.71
N PRO A 226 20.19 19.71 -9.18
CA PRO A 226 20.19 20.18 -10.56
C PRO A 226 20.37 19.01 -11.51
N ASN A 227 19.90 19.12 -12.74
CA ASN A 227 20.07 18.08 -13.77
C ASN A 227 19.45 16.72 -13.45
N SER A 228 18.57 16.59 -12.44
CA SER A 228 17.81 15.35 -12.23
C SER A 228 17.12 14.85 -13.52
N ARG A 229 17.08 13.54 -13.71
CA ARG A 229 16.52 12.84 -14.88
C ARG A 229 15.52 11.78 -14.45
N GLY A 230 14.54 11.47 -15.29
CA GLY A 230 13.57 10.42 -15.03
C GLY A 230 13.15 9.67 -16.29
N LEU A 231 12.73 8.43 -16.12
CA LEU A 231 12.12 7.60 -17.13
C LEU A 231 10.81 7.04 -16.57
N ARG A 232 9.70 7.39 -17.20
CA ARG A 232 8.41 6.71 -17.05
C ARG A 232 8.05 6.17 -18.40
N ALA A 233 7.93 4.85 -18.50
CA ALA A 233 7.57 4.22 -19.76
C ALA A 233 6.65 3.03 -19.53
N ALA A 234 5.70 2.85 -20.45
CA ALA A 234 4.82 1.70 -20.51
C ALA A 234 5.20 0.82 -21.70
N TYR A 235 5.28 -0.48 -21.49
CA TYR A 235 5.62 -1.48 -22.51
C TYR A 235 4.51 -2.52 -22.56
N PRO A 236 4.24 -3.12 -23.74
CA PRO A 236 3.41 -4.30 -23.81
C PRO A 236 3.96 -5.39 -22.89
N TYR A 237 3.09 -6.14 -22.25
CA TYR A 237 3.54 -7.26 -21.42
C TYR A 237 4.18 -8.36 -22.31
N ASP A 238 5.33 -8.86 -21.86
CA ASP A 238 6.02 -10.03 -22.39
C ASP A 238 6.88 -10.61 -21.26
N ARG A 239 6.85 -11.94 -21.08
CA ARG A 239 7.56 -12.61 -19.98
C ARG A 239 9.07 -12.39 -20.07
N GLN A 240 9.65 -12.50 -21.27
CA GLN A 240 11.09 -12.36 -21.45
C GLN A 240 11.52 -10.92 -21.17
N ARG A 241 10.77 -9.93 -21.66
CA ARG A 241 10.97 -8.51 -21.36
C ARG A 241 10.94 -8.24 -19.86
N LEU A 242 9.97 -8.81 -19.13
CA LEU A 242 9.88 -8.67 -17.67
C LEU A 242 11.13 -9.23 -16.99
N LYS A 243 11.53 -10.45 -17.37
CA LYS A 243 12.74 -11.09 -16.84
C LYS A 243 13.98 -10.22 -17.10
N ASP A 244 14.17 -9.74 -18.32
CA ASP A 244 15.37 -8.95 -18.67
C ASP A 244 15.40 -7.61 -17.91
N LEU A 245 14.24 -6.99 -17.68
CA LEU A 245 14.11 -5.80 -16.83
C LEU A 245 14.45 -6.09 -15.36
N LEU A 246 14.07 -7.26 -14.85
CA LEU A 246 14.41 -7.71 -13.51
C LEU A 246 15.89 -8.09 -13.38
N ASP A 247 16.50 -8.61 -14.45
CA ASP A 247 17.95 -8.91 -14.46
C ASP A 247 18.77 -7.61 -14.29
N VAL A 248 18.33 -6.49 -14.88
CA VAL A 248 18.92 -5.16 -14.60
C VAL A 248 18.84 -4.81 -13.11
N MET A 249 17.75 -5.19 -12.44
CA MET A 249 17.61 -4.97 -10.99
C MET A 249 18.56 -5.86 -10.19
N VAL A 250 18.77 -7.12 -10.60
CA VAL A 250 19.72 -8.03 -9.95
C VAL A 250 21.16 -7.54 -10.10
N GLU A 251 21.50 -6.91 -11.23
CA GLU A 251 22.80 -6.26 -11.41
C GLU A 251 22.98 -5.04 -10.50
N MET A 252 21.93 -4.26 -10.24
CA MET A 252 22.00 -3.20 -9.23
C MET A 252 22.29 -3.76 -7.83
N VAL A 253 21.79 -4.96 -7.51
CA VAL A 253 22.09 -5.65 -6.26
C VAL A 253 23.54 -6.16 -6.22
N GLU A 254 24.12 -6.51 -7.37
CA GLU A 254 25.49 -7.01 -7.48
C GLU A 254 26.54 -5.94 -7.16
N ASP A 255 26.27 -4.68 -7.53
CA ASP A 255 27.10 -3.55 -7.15
C ASP A 255 26.70 -3.01 -5.78
N GLU A 256 27.36 -3.48 -4.73
CA GLU A 256 27.14 -2.98 -3.36
C GLU A 256 27.36 -1.47 -3.22
N ASN A 257 28.13 -0.87 -4.13
CA ASN A 257 28.45 0.55 -4.16
C ASN A 257 27.63 1.33 -5.21
N PHE A 258 26.61 0.71 -5.82
CA PHE A 258 25.78 1.33 -6.85
C PHE A 258 25.35 2.74 -6.37
N PRO A 259 25.51 3.79 -7.19
CA PRO A 259 25.29 5.16 -6.74
C PRO A 259 23.88 5.35 -6.16
N ALA A 260 23.76 5.98 -5.00
CA ALA A 260 22.52 6.03 -4.20
C ALA A 260 21.36 6.78 -4.86
N ASP A 261 21.66 7.59 -5.86
CA ASP A 261 20.80 8.57 -6.50
C ASP A 261 19.97 8.02 -7.66
N TYR A 262 20.12 6.73 -7.97
CA TYR A 262 19.29 6.02 -8.93
C TYR A 262 18.16 5.26 -8.22
N ASP A 263 16.91 5.49 -8.59
CA ASP A 263 15.82 4.63 -8.15
C ASP A 263 15.22 3.88 -9.33
N TYR A 264 14.78 2.65 -9.09
CA TYR A 264 14.27 1.75 -10.13
C TYR A 264 13.13 0.88 -9.60
N CYS A 265 12.00 0.95 -10.27
CA CYS A 265 10.78 0.22 -9.94
C CYS A 265 10.10 -0.27 -11.21
N ILE A 266 9.64 -1.52 -11.18
CA ILE A 266 8.87 -2.16 -12.24
C ILE A 266 7.48 -2.44 -11.68
N THR A 267 6.45 -2.04 -12.41
CA THR A 267 5.06 -2.40 -12.11
C THR A 267 4.51 -3.23 -13.26
N VAL A 268 3.92 -4.38 -12.97
CA VAL A 268 3.22 -5.20 -13.96
C VAL A 268 1.73 -5.14 -13.67
N LEU A 269 0.95 -4.78 -14.68
CA LEU A 269 -0.49 -4.73 -14.58
C LEU A 269 -1.10 -5.66 -15.61
N SER A 270 -1.94 -6.56 -15.13
CA SER A 270 -2.85 -7.29 -15.98
C SER A 270 -4.06 -6.42 -16.36
N GLU A 271 -4.64 -6.62 -17.54
CA GLU A 271 -5.75 -5.81 -18.05
C GLU A 271 -7.02 -5.87 -17.15
N PRO A 272 -7.68 -4.75 -16.84
CA PRO A 272 -8.88 -4.80 -16.01
C PRO A 272 -9.99 -5.55 -16.75
N PRO A 273 -10.92 -6.21 -16.03
CA PRO A 273 -12.02 -6.90 -16.67
C PRO A 273 -12.89 -5.89 -17.44
N PHE A 274 -12.89 -5.98 -18.77
CA PHE A 274 -13.64 -5.08 -19.67
C PHE A 274 -15.16 -5.12 -19.42
N ARG A 275 -15.66 -6.20 -18.81
CA ARG A 275 -17.03 -6.35 -18.29
C ARG A 275 -16.99 -7.22 -17.04
N THR A 276 -17.45 -6.69 -15.92
CA THR A 276 -17.76 -7.51 -14.75
C THR A 276 -19.22 -7.96 -14.84
N PHE A 277 -19.43 -9.27 -14.81
CA PHE A 277 -20.77 -9.86 -14.79
C PHE A 277 -21.32 -10.00 -13.36
N GLU A 278 -20.52 -9.55 -12.40
CA GLU A 278 -20.80 -9.49 -10.98
C GLU A 278 -20.73 -8.01 -10.58
N LEU A 279 -21.80 -7.50 -9.96
CA LEU A 279 -21.74 -6.21 -9.28
C LEU A 279 -20.91 -6.39 -8.02
N THR A 280 -19.63 -5.98 -8.07
CA THR A 280 -18.75 -6.13 -6.92
C THR A 280 -19.07 -5.07 -5.86
N TYR A 281 -18.68 -5.35 -4.62
CA TYR A 281 -18.86 -4.40 -3.52
C TYR A 281 -18.16 -3.06 -3.80
N ASP A 282 -16.99 -3.08 -4.44
CA ASP A 282 -16.26 -1.87 -4.82
C ASP A 282 -17.00 -1.05 -5.88
N MET A 283 -17.60 -1.71 -6.88
CA MET A 283 -18.38 -1.03 -7.91
C MET A 283 -19.60 -0.30 -7.35
N ALA A 284 -20.27 -0.90 -6.36
CA ALA A 284 -21.42 -0.27 -5.69
C ALA A 284 -21.04 1.00 -4.89
N HIS A 285 -19.76 1.14 -4.51
CA HIS A 285 -19.24 2.27 -3.73
C HIS A 285 -18.32 3.18 -4.56
N ARG A 286 -18.29 3.01 -5.88
CA ARG A 286 -17.55 3.90 -6.76
C ARG A 286 -18.09 5.33 -6.60
N LYS A 287 -17.18 6.29 -6.47
CA LYS A 287 -17.57 7.70 -6.35
C LYS A 287 -18.17 8.21 -7.66
N GLU A 288 -19.23 9.00 -7.55
CA GLU A 288 -19.85 9.67 -8.69
C GLU A 288 -18.82 10.56 -9.41
N GLY A 289 -18.83 10.54 -10.75
CA GLY A 289 -17.87 11.30 -11.57
C GLY A 289 -16.46 10.70 -11.67
N GLN A 290 -16.19 9.55 -11.03
CA GLN A 290 -14.90 8.87 -11.19
C GLN A 290 -14.72 8.38 -12.63
N GLN A 291 -13.61 8.77 -13.24
CA GLN A 291 -13.28 8.40 -14.62
C GLN A 291 -13.04 6.90 -14.73
N MET A 292 -13.62 6.28 -15.76
CA MET A 292 -13.33 4.90 -16.12
C MET A 292 -11.93 4.82 -16.70
N VAL A 293 -11.04 4.06 -16.06
CA VAL A 293 -9.65 3.88 -16.51
C VAL A 293 -9.47 2.44 -17.00
N ALA A 294 -8.80 2.26 -18.13
CA ALA A 294 -8.42 0.93 -18.63
C ALA A 294 -6.97 0.89 -19.11
N TRP A 295 -6.44 -0.32 -19.22
CA TRP A 295 -5.10 -0.61 -19.73
C TRP A 295 -5.05 -2.03 -20.32
N PRO A 296 -4.21 -2.29 -21.33
CA PRO A 296 -3.86 -3.64 -21.77
C PRO A 296 -2.96 -4.30 -20.71
N PRO A 297 -2.62 -5.59 -20.84
CA PRO A 297 -1.44 -6.12 -20.18
C PRO A 297 -0.20 -5.29 -20.44
N MET A 298 0.47 -4.85 -19.38
CA MET A 298 1.60 -3.94 -19.52
C MET A 298 2.63 -4.07 -18.40
N ILE A 299 3.86 -3.67 -18.75
CA ILE A 299 4.95 -3.41 -17.81
C ILE A 299 5.18 -1.90 -17.79
N VAL A 300 5.17 -1.30 -16.61
CA VAL A 300 5.50 0.10 -16.38
C VAL A 300 6.84 0.18 -15.69
N VAL A 301 7.76 0.92 -16.27
CA VAL A 301 9.08 1.18 -15.71
C VAL A 301 9.13 2.61 -15.19
N PHE A 302 9.54 2.73 -13.93
CA PHE A 302 9.91 3.98 -13.30
C PHE A 302 11.41 3.92 -12.97
N ALA A 303 12.18 4.85 -13.51
CA ALA A 303 13.56 5.04 -13.12
C ALA A 303 13.86 6.53 -12.94
N GLN A 304 14.74 6.88 -12.02
CA GLN A 304 15.18 8.26 -11.86
C GLN A 304 16.65 8.33 -11.51
N TRP A 305 17.24 9.49 -11.77
CA TRP A 305 18.55 9.90 -11.30
C TRP A 305 18.40 11.27 -10.64
N ALA A 306 18.60 11.32 -9.32
CA ALA A 306 18.33 12.49 -8.49
C ALA A 306 19.47 13.50 -8.45
N ASN A 307 20.68 13.14 -8.89
CA ASN A 307 21.89 13.96 -8.76
C ASN A 307 22.15 14.46 -7.33
N LEU A 308 22.41 13.53 -6.41
CA LEU A 308 22.59 13.85 -4.98
C LEU A 308 23.84 14.69 -4.67
N GLN A 309 24.79 14.83 -5.61
CA GLN A 309 26.04 15.60 -5.42
C GLN A 309 26.14 16.86 -6.29
N GLY A 310 25.07 17.24 -6.99
CA GLY A 310 25.00 18.47 -7.77
C GLY A 310 26.08 18.54 -8.87
N GLU A 311 26.84 19.62 -8.89
CA GLU A 311 27.88 19.86 -9.91
C GLU A 311 29.06 18.87 -9.83
N LYS A 312 29.23 18.17 -8.71
CA LYS A 312 30.32 17.19 -8.54
C LYS A 312 30.06 15.88 -9.28
N GLN A 313 28.86 15.68 -9.81
CA GLN A 313 28.46 14.45 -10.46
C GLN A 313 28.02 14.71 -11.90
N THR A 314 28.41 13.80 -12.79
CA THR A 314 28.02 13.83 -14.20
C THR A 314 26.99 12.75 -14.46
N TYR A 315 25.95 13.10 -15.20
CA TYR A 315 24.92 12.15 -15.61
C TYR A 315 25.54 11.08 -16.53
N ASN A 316 25.39 9.80 -16.15
CA ASN A 316 25.68 8.68 -17.02
C ASN A 316 24.35 8.09 -17.57
N PRO A 317 24.11 8.14 -18.89
CA PRO A 317 22.91 7.58 -19.51
C PRO A 317 22.92 6.05 -19.62
N ASP A 318 24.04 5.36 -19.38
CA ASP A 318 24.19 3.91 -19.61
C ASP A 318 23.12 3.09 -18.88
N PHE A 319 22.82 3.45 -17.63
CA PHE A 319 21.78 2.78 -16.85
C PHE A 319 20.40 2.87 -17.54
N PHE A 320 20.01 4.07 -17.97
CA PHE A 320 18.74 4.28 -18.68
C PHE A 320 18.75 3.65 -20.08
N ASN A 321 19.88 3.72 -20.79
CA ASN A 321 20.06 3.10 -22.09
C ASN A 321 19.89 1.59 -22.00
N LYS A 322 20.46 0.95 -20.97
CA LYS A 322 20.30 -0.47 -20.70
C LYS A 322 18.84 -0.84 -20.48
N ILE A 323 18.13 -0.10 -19.61
CA ILE A 323 16.69 -0.30 -19.39
C ILE A 323 15.91 -0.20 -20.71
N LYS A 324 16.12 0.86 -21.49
CA LYS A 324 15.44 1.05 -22.79
C LYS A 324 15.78 -0.05 -23.79
N GLN A 325 17.02 -0.53 -23.81
CA GLN A 325 17.47 -1.61 -24.69
C GLN A 325 16.74 -2.92 -24.38
N VAL A 326 16.69 -3.34 -23.12
CA VAL A 326 16.03 -4.61 -22.74
C VAL A 326 14.51 -4.50 -22.77
N ALA A 327 13.95 -3.31 -22.49
CA ALA A 327 12.50 -3.10 -22.57
C ALA A 327 11.99 -3.11 -24.02
N GLY A 328 12.78 -2.65 -24.97
CA GLY A 328 12.39 -2.53 -26.37
C GLY A 328 11.39 -1.40 -26.62
N LYS A 329 10.43 -1.62 -27.52
CA LYS A 329 9.48 -0.59 -27.96
C LYS A 329 8.35 -0.39 -26.94
N GLY A 330 8.11 0.85 -26.53
CA GLY A 330 7.03 1.23 -25.62
C GLY A 330 6.63 2.69 -25.74
N LEU A 331 5.71 3.12 -24.88
CA LEU A 331 5.26 4.50 -24.73
C LEU A 331 6.08 5.18 -23.63
N VAL A 332 6.95 6.12 -24.00
CA VAL A 332 7.70 6.93 -23.04
C VAL A 332 6.88 8.16 -22.65
N GLN A 333 6.55 8.32 -21.37
CA GLN A 333 5.83 9.48 -20.83
C GLN A 333 6.75 10.50 -20.15
N VAL A 334 7.88 10.05 -19.59
CA VAL A 334 8.94 10.93 -19.06
C VAL A 334 10.26 10.40 -19.62
N SER A 335 11.09 11.28 -20.17
CA SER A 335 12.35 10.90 -20.83
C SER A 335 13.56 11.39 -20.06
N ASP A 336 14.56 10.52 -19.97
CA ASP A 336 15.84 10.74 -19.30
C ASP A 336 16.76 11.74 -20.04
N LYS A 337 16.39 12.15 -21.26
CA LYS A 337 17.18 13.07 -22.07
C LYS A 337 17.21 14.49 -21.50
N GLU A 338 16.10 14.93 -20.92
CA GLU A 338 15.93 16.29 -20.44
C GLU A 338 15.91 16.37 -18.92
N HIS A 339 16.42 17.48 -18.37
CA HIS A 339 16.28 17.75 -16.96
C HIS A 339 14.81 17.88 -16.59
N THR A 340 14.38 17.16 -15.55
CA THR A 340 13.06 17.34 -14.94
C THR A 340 13.24 17.55 -13.44
N PRO A 341 12.77 18.67 -12.86
CA PRO A 341 12.90 18.93 -11.43
C PRO A 341 12.31 17.81 -10.57
N MET A 342 12.91 17.53 -9.43
CA MET A 342 12.53 16.41 -8.56
C MET A 342 11.08 16.53 -8.05
N SER A 343 10.58 17.74 -7.77
CA SER A 343 9.17 18.00 -7.44
C SER A 343 8.21 17.63 -8.57
N THR A 344 8.65 17.76 -9.82
CA THR A 344 7.86 17.35 -10.99
C THR A 344 7.96 15.84 -11.21
N LEU A 345 9.16 15.25 -11.08
CA LEU A 345 9.36 13.80 -11.14
C LEU A 345 8.54 13.07 -10.07
N THR A 346 8.55 13.55 -8.84
CA THR A 346 7.78 12.97 -7.73
C THR A 346 6.28 12.92 -8.06
N GLY A 347 5.75 13.97 -8.70
CA GLY A 347 4.38 13.96 -9.24
C GLY A 347 4.16 12.96 -10.38
N HIS A 348 5.16 12.74 -11.24
CA HIS A 348 5.08 11.71 -12.30
C HIS A 348 5.11 10.27 -11.76
N TRP A 349 5.53 10.04 -10.52
CA TRP A 349 5.50 8.72 -9.91
C TRP A 349 4.13 8.38 -9.31
N ILE A 350 3.24 9.36 -9.17
CA ILE A 350 1.88 9.17 -8.69
C ILE A 350 1.01 8.52 -9.76
N VAL A 351 0.22 7.52 -9.34
CA VAL A 351 -0.79 6.87 -10.17
C VAL A 351 -2.17 7.39 -9.76
N PRO A 352 -2.92 8.04 -10.66
CA PRO A 352 -4.18 8.68 -10.31
C PRO A 352 -5.39 7.74 -10.40
N ILE A 353 -5.28 6.51 -9.88
CA ILE A 353 -6.38 5.55 -9.74
C ILE A 353 -6.61 5.22 -8.27
N SER A 354 -7.86 4.94 -7.89
CA SER A 354 -8.20 4.61 -6.49
C SER A 354 -7.81 3.19 -6.11
N ARG A 355 -7.82 2.28 -7.08
CA ARG A 355 -7.48 0.87 -6.96
C ARG A 355 -7.01 0.35 -8.31
N GLU A 356 -6.22 -0.71 -8.29
CA GLU A 356 -5.79 -1.47 -9.46
C GLU A 356 -6.99 -2.20 -10.08
N PHE A 357 -7.78 -2.88 -9.25
CA PHE A 357 -9.02 -3.51 -9.69
C PHE A 357 -10.12 -3.35 -8.64
N GLU A 358 -11.36 -3.20 -9.11
CA GLU A 358 -12.58 -3.19 -8.28
C GLU A 358 -13.05 -4.61 -7.99
N LEU A 359 -12.13 -5.42 -7.49
CA LEU A 359 -12.31 -6.81 -7.12
C LEU A 359 -11.76 -7.04 -5.71
N PRO A 360 -12.26 -8.07 -5.00
CA PRO A 360 -11.54 -8.67 -3.88
C PRO A 360 -10.12 -9.08 -4.28
N TYR A 361 -9.23 -9.17 -3.30
CA TYR A 361 -7.81 -9.43 -3.50
C TYR A 361 -7.19 -10.32 -2.43
N ILE A 362 -6.05 -10.91 -2.79
CA ILE A 362 -5.05 -11.48 -1.90
C ILE A 362 -3.75 -10.74 -2.20
N LYS A 363 -3.30 -9.91 -1.25
CA LYS A 363 -2.06 -9.13 -1.41
C LYS A 363 -0.91 -9.81 -0.68
N ARG A 364 0.28 -9.76 -1.27
CA ARG A 364 1.53 -10.20 -0.65
C ARG A 364 2.62 -9.19 -0.93
N THR A 365 3.34 -8.81 0.11
CA THR A 365 4.54 -8.00 -0.01
C THR A 365 5.67 -8.66 0.76
N TYR A 366 6.73 -8.98 0.02
CA TYR A 366 7.93 -9.62 0.52
C TYR A 366 9.11 -8.68 0.44
N SER A 367 9.94 -8.70 1.48
CA SER A 367 11.22 -8.00 1.53
C SER A 367 12.37 -9.00 1.51
N SER A 368 13.42 -8.70 0.76
CA SER A 368 14.58 -9.58 0.62
C SER A 368 15.87 -8.79 0.74
N ASN A 369 16.80 -9.30 1.54
CA ASN A 369 18.19 -8.87 1.59
C ASN A 369 19.11 -9.82 0.80
N SER A 370 18.55 -10.70 -0.04
CA SER A 370 19.33 -11.62 -0.85
C SER A 370 20.33 -10.87 -1.72
N ASN A 371 21.56 -11.39 -1.79
CA ASN A 371 22.58 -10.89 -2.70
C ASN A 371 22.33 -11.37 -4.13
N SER A 372 23.03 -10.78 -5.09
CA SER A 372 22.89 -11.11 -6.51
C SER A 372 23.23 -12.57 -6.81
N GLN A 373 24.23 -13.14 -6.13
CA GLN A 373 24.62 -14.54 -6.29
C GLN A 373 23.43 -15.47 -6.03
N ARG A 374 22.74 -15.32 -4.90
CA ARG A 374 21.56 -16.12 -4.57
C ARG A 374 20.45 -15.92 -5.59
N LEU A 375 20.13 -14.67 -5.94
CA LEU A 375 19.06 -14.37 -6.90
C LEU A 375 19.33 -15.03 -8.26
N LYS A 376 20.59 -15.12 -8.69
CA LYS A 376 21.01 -15.81 -9.92
C LYS A 376 20.96 -17.34 -9.76
N GLU A 377 21.53 -17.89 -8.68
CA GLU A 377 21.59 -19.33 -8.41
C GLU A 377 20.19 -19.96 -8.31
N HIS A 378 19.28 -19.28 -7.62
CA HIS A 378 17.89 -19.72 -7.47
C HIS A 378 16.98 -19.28 -8.62
N LYS A 379 17.53 -18.64 -9.66
CA LYS A 379 16.80 -18.17 -10.85
C LYS A 379 15.57 -17.34 -10.49
N TRP A 380 15.75 -16.39 -9.59
CA TRP A 380 14.64 -15.59 -9.05
C TRP A 380 13.87 -14.83 -10.13
N THR A 381 14.58 -14.24 -11.11
CA THR A 381 13.96 -13.45 -12.18
C THR A 381 13.12 -14.33 -13.12
N ASP A 382 13.54 -15.56 -13.40
CA ASP A 382 12.72 -16.56 -14.09
C ASP A 382 11.49 -16.90 -13.26
N TRP A 383 11.68 -17.30 -11.99
CA TRP A 383 10.60 -17.71 -11.12
C TRP A 383 9.52 -16.63 -10.99
N ILE A 384 9.88 -15.39 -10.66
CA ILE A 384 8.88 -14.34 -10.47
C ILE A 384 8.16 -13.98 -11.77
N SER A 385 8.87 -14.02 -12.91
CA SER A 385 8.27 -13.79 -14.22
C SER A 385 7.30 -14.92 -14.58
N ASP A 386 7.65 -16.18 -14.27
CA ASP A 386 6.75 -17.34 -14.42
C ASP A 386 5.53 -17.22 -13.51
N ARG A 387 5.70 -16.80 -12.25
CA ARG A 387 4.57 -16.60 -11.35
C ARG A 387 3.60 -15.55 -11.89
N ILE A 388 4.12 -14.42 -12.39
CA ILE A 388 3.31 -13.35 -12.99
C ILE A 388 2.64 -13.84 -14.29
N GLU A 389 3.35 -14.60 -15.14
CA GLU A 389 2.80 -15.26 -16.32
C GLU A 389 1.65 -16.20 -15.94
N ASP A 390 1.89 -17.15 -15.02
CA ASP A 390 0.91 -18.14 -14.55
C ASP A 390 -0.34 -17.51 -13.93
N GLY A 391 -0.20 -16.32 -13.33
CA GLY A 391 -1.28 -15.62 -12.64
C GLY A 391 -2.43 -15.26 -13.55
N ARG A 392 -2.23 -15.20 -14.87
CA ARG A 392 -3.28 -14.88 -15.84
C ARG A 392 -3.02 -15.55 -17.18
N ASN A 393 -4.08 -15.81 -17.95
CA ASN A 393 -3.89 -16.08 -19.38
C ASN A 393 -3.67 -14.75 -20.15
N TRP A 394 -2.42 -14.37 -20.37
CA TRP A 394 -2.01 -13.14 -21.07
C TRP A 394 -2.31 -13.20 -22.58
N ASN A 395 -2.47 -14.40 -23.14
CA ASN A 395 -2.91 -14.66 -24.51
C ASN A 395 -4.04 -15.69 -24.46
N TYR A 396 -5.27 -15.30 -24.73
CA TYR A 396 -6.40 -16.24 -24.69
C TYR A 396 -6.22 -17.30 -25.81
N ASP A 397 -6.12 -18.58 -25.45
CA ASP A 397 -6.00 -19.70 -26.39
C ASP A 397 -7.26 -20.57 -26.34
N LYS A 398 -7.80 -20.92 -27.51
CA LYS A 398 -8.94 -21.83 -27.68
C LYS A 398 -8.60 -23.27 -27.26
N THR A 399 -7.34 -23.67 -27.19
CA THR A 399 -6.95 -25.05 -26.83
C THR A 399 -7.03 -25.36 -25.34
N SER A 400 -7.03 -24.33 -24.47
CA SER A 400 -7.08 -24.48 -23.00
C SER A 400 -8.49 -24.72 -22.46
N GLY A 401 -9.51 -24.75 -23.32
CA GLY A 401 -10.92 -24.82 -22.92
C GLY A 401 -11.43 -23.50 -22.34
N PRO A 402 -12.75 -23.24 -22.41
CA PRO A 402 -13.31 -22.07 -21.77
C PRO A 402 -13.29 -22.30 -20.25
N ILE A 403 -12.70 -21.36 -19.51
CA ILE A 403 -12.78 -21.21 -18.05
C ILE A 403 -11.73 -21.94 -17.18
N ASP A 404 -10.44 -21.80 -17.52
CA ASP A 404 -9.35 -21.85 -16.52
C ASP A 404 -8.69 -20.46 -16.40
N VAL A 405 -9.53 -19.46 -16.10
CA VAL A 405 -9.13 -18.04 -16.05
C VAL A 405 -8.39 -17.80 -14.74
N GLY A 406 -7.07 -17.53 -14.82
CA GLY A 406 -6.26 -17.06 -13.69
C GLY A 406 -6.76 -15.73 -13.09
N CYS A 407 -6.17 -15.32 -11.97
CA CYS A 407 -6.47 -14.07 -11.30
C CYS A 407 -6.00 -12.82 -12.08
N ASN A 408 -6.50 -11.65 -11.69
CA ASN A 408 -5.96 -10.37 -12.13
C ASN A 408 -4.72 -10.03 -11.30
N VAL A 409 -3.55 -10.01 -11.91
CA VAL A 409 -2.29 -9.67 -11.23
C VAL A 409 -2.02 -8.17 -11.29
N ALA A 410 -1.61 -7.60 -10.16
CA ALA A 410 -0.82 -6.38 -10.09
C ALA A 410 0.46 -6.68 -9.30
N ALA A 411 1.62 -6.42 -9.88
CA ALA A 411 2.90 -6.62 -9.22
C ALA A 411 3.71 -5.33 -9.21
N GLN A 412 4.46 -5.09 -8.15
CA GLN A 412 5.41 -4.00 -8.02
C GLN A 412 6.70 -4.55 -7.43
N ILE A 413 7.80 -4.38 -8.16
CA ILE A 413 9.12 -4.81 -7.74
C ILE A 413 10.02 -3.58 -7.71
N GLN A 414 10.66 -3.32 -6.58
CA GLN A 414 11.48 -2.12 -6.37
C GLN A 414 12.81 -2.44 -5.71
N HIS A 415 13.86 -1.78 -6.19
CA HIS A 415 15.20 -1.85 -5.61
C HIS A 415 15.39 -0.76 -4.53
N PHE A 416 15.71 -1.17 -3.30
CA PHE A 416 16.06 -0.29 -2.18
C PHE A 416 17.53 -0.42 -1.76
N GLY A 417 18.22 -1.46 -2.23
CA GLY A 417 19.52 -1.91 -1.75
C GLY A 417 20.72 -1.03 -2.08
N GLY A 418 21.88 -1.54 -1.67
CA GLY A 418 23.18 -0.89 -1.80
C GLY A 418 23.64 -0.23 -0.49
N ASN A 419 24.94 -0.25 -0.24
CA ASN A 419 25.52 0.33 0.97
C ASN A 419 25.34 1.85 1.03
N ASN A 420 25.27 2.52 -0.12
CA ASN A 420 25.12 3.97 -0.20
C ASN A 420 23.65 4.44 -0.16
N SER A 421 22.69 3.52 -0.29
CA SER A 421 21.25 3.85 -0.26
C SER A 421 20.86 4.55 1.04
N ARG A 422 20.07 5.62 0.93
CA ARG A 422 19.49 6.31 2.10
C ARG A 422 18.55 5.40 2.87
N PHE A 423 17.84 4.49 2.21
CA PHE A 423 17.01 3.49 2.88
C PHE A 423 17.81 2.68 3.91
N ASN A 424 18.99 2.18 3.52
CA ASN A 424 19.88 1.41 4.38
C ASN A 424 20.59 2.30 5.42
N GLN A 425 21.16 3.42 4.99
CA GLN A 425 21.92 4.33 5.87
C GLN A 425 21.07 4.93 6.99
N ASN A 426 19.82 5.30 6.71
CA ASN A 426 18.89 5.77 7.74
C ASN A 426 18.46 4.63 8.68
N GLY A 427 18.33 3.40 8.15
CA GLY A 427 18.04 2.21 8.95
C GLY A 427 19.06 1.95 10.06
N LYS A 428 20.36 2.14 9.77
CA LYS A 428 21.44 1.99 10.75
C LYS A 428 21.31 2.89 11.97
N ARG A 429 20.56 3.99 11.87
CA ARG A 429 20.32 4.92 12.98
C ARG A 429 19.28 4.42 13.98
N ASN A 430 18.47 3.42 13.63
CA ASN A 430 17.44 2.81 14.48
C ASN A 430 16.54 3.83 15.21
N SER A 431 16.27 4.98 14.58
CA SER A 431 15.48 6.07 15.19
C SER A 431 13.97 5.83 15.15
N THR A 432 13.55 4.88 14.32
CA THR A 432 12.16 4.43 14.10
C THR A 432 12.11 2.91 14.26
N SER A 433 10.94 2.33 14.49
CA SER A 433 10.80 0.87 14.63
C SER A 433 10.57 0.13 13.31
N PHE A 434 10.74 0.78 12.15
CA PHE A 434 10.72 0.09 10.86
C PHE A 434 11.80 -0.99 10.80
N SER A 435 11.44 -2.14 10.25
CA SER A 435 12.33 -3.29 10.10
C SER A 435 12.78 -3.47 8.66
N TRP A 436 13.71 -4.40 8.45
CA TRP A 436 14.17 -4.83 7.12
C TRP A 436 14.82 -3.70 6.33
N ARG A 437 15.53 -2.81 7.05
CA ARG A 437 16.22 -1.66 6.45
C ARG A 437 17.49 -2.08 5.68
N ASP A 438 17.85 -3.35 5.73
CA ASP A 438 18.89 -4.01 4.94
C ASP A 438 18.36 -4.60 3.62
N ALA A 439 17.07 -4.39 3.28
CA ALA A 439 16.47 -4.97 2.10
C ALA A 439 17.08 -4.43 0.79
N ASN A 440 17.35 -5.35 -0.13
CA ASN A 440 17.77 -5.07 -1.49
C ASN A 440 16.58 -4.88 -2.42
N ILE A 441 15.63 -5.82 -2.36
CA ILE A 441 14.45 -5.84 -3.23
C ILE A 441 13.20 -6.00 -2.38
N LEU A 442 12.19 -5.20 -2.70
CA LEU A 442 10.82 -5.42 -2.25
C LEU A 442 9.98 -5.89 -3.44
N CYS A 443 9.19 -6.93 -3.22
CA CYS A 443 8.34 -7.55 -4.23
C CYS A 443 6.91 -7.64 -3.69
N THR A 444 6.01 -6.85 -4.26
CA THR A 444 4.57 -6.91 -4.03
C THR A 444 3.92 -7.64 -5.20
N VAL A 445 3.16 -8.69 -4.90
CA VAL A 445 2.44 -9.50 -5.90
C VAL A 445 1.03 -9.72 -5.40
N ASP A 446 0.11 -8.99 -6.02
CA ASP A 446 -1.28 -8.92 -5.63
C ASP A 446 -2.15 -9.64 -6.66
N ALA A 447 -3.00 -10.54 -6.16
CA ALA A 447 -3.95 -11.26 -6.98
C ALA A 447 -5.38 -10.80 -6.67
N PHE A 448 -6.06 -10.31 -7.68
CA PHE A 448 -7.45 -9.89 -7.64
C PHE A 448 -8.32 -10.93 -8.31
N TYR A 449 -9.52 -11.18 -7.79
CA TYR A 449 -10.31 -12.34 -8.21
C TYR A 449 -11.79 -12.05 -8.26
N HIS A 450 -12.48 -12.71 -9.19
CA HIS A 450 -13.91 -12.91 -9.11
C HIS A 450 -14.25 -13.98 -8.08
N SER A 451 -15.44 -13.91 -7.48
CA SER A 451 -15.84 -14.83 -6.40
C SER A 451 -15.70 -16.32 -6.78
N TYR A 452 -15.90 -16.69 -8.05
CA TYR A 452 -15.75 -18.06 -8.54
C TYR A 452 -14.28 -18.53 -8.73
N GLN A 453 -13.30 -17.62 -8.65
CA GLN A 453 -11.86 -17.91 -8.79
C GLN A 453 -11.13 -17.97 -7.45
N TYR A 454 -11.84 -17.78 -6.33
CA TYR A 454 -11.24 -17.63 -5.00
C TYR A 454 -10.27 -18.76 -4.63
N GLU A 455 -10.69 -20.02 -4.74
CA GLU A 455 -9.89 -21.19 -4.38
C GLU A 455 -8.60 -21.27 -5.20
N GLN A 456 -8.70 -21.09 -6.53
CA GLN A 456 -7.54 -21.11 -7.43
C GLN A 456 -6.58 -19.97 -7.13
N THR A 457 -7.12 -18.79 -6.80
CA THR A 457 -6.31 -17.60 -6.48
C THR A 457 -5.55 -17.79 -5.16
N ILE A 458 -6.16 -18.42 -4.16
CA ILE A 458 -5.47 -18.78 -2.90
C ILE A 458 -4.33 -19.75 -3.19
N GLU A 459 -4.58 -20.83 -3.93
CA GLU A 459 -3.54 -21.82 -4.23
C GLU A 459 -2.40 -21.20 -5.05
N TRP A 460 -2.72 -20.30 -5.97
CA TRP A 460 -1.72 -19.52 -6.68
C TRP A 460 -0.89 -18.65 -5.73
N GLN A 461 -1.53 -17.98 -4.76
CA GLN A 461 -0.80 -17.15 -3.80
C GLN A 461 0.07 -17.99 -2.85
N LYS A 462 -0.42 -19.14 -2.36
CA LYS A 462 0.35 -20.04 -1.48
C LYS A 462 1.67 -20.47 -2.12
N LYS A 463 1.69 -20.71 -3.43
CA LYS A 463 2.93 -20.99 -4.17
C LYS A 463 3.91 -19.81 -4.17
N ASN A 464 3.42 -18.57 -4.12
CA ASN A 464 4.29 -17.39 -3.97
C ASN A 464 4.88 -17.34 -2.55
N ASP A 465 4.10 -17.75 -1.54
CA ASP A 465 4.53 -17.82 -0.14
C ASP A 465 5.70 -18.84 0.05
N GLU A 466 5.81 -19.84 -0.83
CA GLU A 466 6.97 -20.77 -0.85
C GLU A 466 8.28 -20.14 -1.36
N GLY A 467 8.20 -18.96 -1.97
CA GLY A 467 9.35 -18.21 -2.45
C GLY A 467 10.20 -17.57 -1.34
N VAL A 468 9.74 -17.63 -0.09
CA VAL A 468 10.43 -17.06 1.08
C VAL A 468 10.50 -18.03 2.26
N GLY A 469 11.34 -17.74 3.26
CA GLY A 469 11.27 -18.35 4.59
C GLY A 469 11.95 -19.72 4.78
N LYS A 470 12.73 -20.18 3.79
CA LYS A 470 13.51 -21.44 3.87
C LYS A 470 14.79 -21.36 3.03
N PRO A 471 15.85 -22.15 3.34
CA PRO A 471 17.14 -22.09 2.62
C PRO A 471 17.02 -22.26 1.11
N GLU A 472 16.13 -23.15 0.65
CA GLU A 472 15.89 -23.43 -0.77
C GLU A 472 14.95 -22.42 -1.46
N ALA A 473 14.38 -21.48 -0.71
CA ALA A 473 13.41 -20.52 -1.23
C ALA A 473 14.02 -19.60 -2.30
N THR A 474 13.26 -19.35 -3.36
CA THR A 474 13.75 -18.64 -4.55
C THR A 474 14.13 -17.18 -4.29
N PHE A 475 13.39 -16.47 -3.43
CA PHE A 475 13.58 -15.03 -3.21
C PHE A 475 14.43 -14.72 -1.98
N CYS A 476 14.15 -15.33 -0.82
CA CYS A 476 14.94 -15.13 0.40
C CYS A 476 14.72 -16.22 1.46
N GLU A 477 15.71 -16.41 2.33
CA GLU A 477 15.69 -17.43 3.40
C GLU A 477 14.74 -17.12 4.55
N HIS A 478 14.32 -15.87 4.67
CA HIS A 478 13.51 -15.38 5.77
C HIS A 478 12.22 -14.77 5.24
N ASP A 479 11.10 -15.10 5.86
CA ASP A 479 9.84 -14.43 5.59
C ASP A 479 9.86 -13.05 6.28
N ARG A 480 10.01 -12.00 5.46
CA ARG A 480 10.09 -10.60 5.90
C ARG A 480 8.96 -9.81 5.26
N ARG A 481 8.08 -9.28 6.09
CA ARG A 481 6.84 -8.60 5.71
C ARG A 481 6.84 -7.15 6.20
N VAL A 482 6.06 -6.30 5.55
CA VAL A 482 5.93 -4.88 5.89
C VAL A 482 4.50 -4.55 6.30
N LEU A 483 4.33 -3.61 7.25
CA LEU A 483 3.04 -3.31 7.88
C LEU A 483 1.94 -2.81 6.93
N TRP A 484 2.32 -2.11 5.86
CA TRP A 484 1.34 -1.62 4.88
C TRP A 484 0.87 -2.72 3.92
N GLY A 485 1.70 -3.75 3.71
CA GLY A 485 1.44 -4.90 2.84
C GLY A 485 1.00 -6.15 3.61
N SER A 486 0.60 -6.00 4.87
CA SER A 486 0.25 -7.10 5.77
C SER A 486 -1.00 -7.84 5.35
N TYR A 487 -1.00 -9.15 5.59
CA TYR A 487 -2.10 -10.06 5.31
C TYR A 487 -2.39 -11.02 6.46
N ASP A 488 -1.65 -10.93 7.57
CA ASP A 488 -2.04 -11.57 8.82
C ASP A 488 -3.02 -10.65 9.56
N LEU A 489 -4.01 -11.27 10.20
CA LEU A 489 -4.94 -10.54 11.05
C LEU A 489 -4.47 -10.51 12.51
N ASP A 490 -3.50 -11.34 12.90
CA ASP A 490 -2.94 -11.38 14.25
C ASP A 490 -1.47 -10.98 14.25
N LEU A 491 -1.20 -9.72 14.57
CA LEU A 491 0.17 -9.19 14.59
C LEU A 491 0.99 -9.79 15.74
N SER A 492 0.35 -10.13 16.86
CA SER A 492 1.07 -10.68 18.01
C SER A 492 1.50 -12.13 17.80
N ALA A 493 0.74 -12.91 17.03
CA ALA A 493 1.13 -14.27 16.63
C ALA A 493 2.10 -14.32 15.44
N SER A 494 2.23 -13.22 14.69
CA SER A 494 3.04 -13.15 13.45
C SER A 494 4.17 -12.10 13.52
N HIS A 495 4.43 -11.53 14.69
CA HIS A 495 5.31 -10.38 14.86
C HIS A 495 6.73 -10.63 14.34
N GLN A 496 7.21 -11.87 14.38
CA GLN A 496 8.52 -12.28 13.88
C GLN A 496 8.74 -11.97 12.39
N TYR A 497 7.67 -11.86 11.60
CA TYR A 497 7.75 -11.52 10.18
C TYR A 497 7.73 -10.01 9.92
N TYR A 498 7.30 -9.20 10.90
CA TYR A 498 7.19 -7.74 10.77
C TYR A 498 8.29 -6.98 11.51
N TYR A 499 8.86 -7.60 12.55
CA TYR A 499 9.87 -6.99 13.40
C TYR A 499 11.17 -7.78 13.37
N ASP A 500 12.24 -7.14 12.91
CA ASP A 500 13.58 -7.66 13.08
C ASP A 500 14.02 -7.57 14.55
N GLN A 501 15.17 -8.18 14.85
CA GLN A 501 15.80 -8.15 16.16
C GLN A 501 16.77 -6.97 16.34
N ASN A 502 16.70 -5.93 15.49
CA ASN A 502 17.60 -4.77 15.53
C ASN A 502 16.83 -3.45 15.77
N PRO A 503 16.94 -2.82 16.95
CA PRO A 503 17.69 -3.30 18.11
C PRO A 503 17.03 -4.52 18.76
N GLU A 504 17.80 -5.24 19.58
CA GLU A 504 17.35 -6.45 20.26
C GLU A 504 16.04 -6.21 21.03
N GLY A 505 15.11 -7.17 20.92
CA GLY A 505 13.82 -7.09 21.61
C GLY A 505 12.92 -5.96 21.10
N LYS A 506 13.00 -5.62 19.81
CA LYS A 506 12.23 -4.52 19.18
C LYS A 506 10.73 -4.63 19.49
N TYR A 507 10.14 -5.80 19.29
CA TYR A 507 8.72 -6.02 19.53
C TYR A 507 8.35 -5.88 21.01
N GLU A 508 9.17 -6.43 21.91
CA GLU A 508 9.00 -6.33 23.36
C GLU A 508 9.10 -4.87 23.82
N ARG A 509 9.99 -4.08 23.22
CA ARG A 509 10.08 -2.63 23.45
C ARG A 509 8.78 -1.93 23.02
N LEU A 510 8.24 -2.25 21.83
CA LEU A 510 6.95 -1.71 21.38
C LEU A 510 5.81 -2.05 22.34
N CYS A 511 5.74 -3.28 22.83
CA CYS A 511 4.77 -3.71 23.84
C CYS A 511 4.89 -2.90 25.14
N LYS A 512 6.11 -2.69 25.66
CA LYS A 512 6.36 -1.87 26.85
C LYS A 512 5.91 -0.42 26.65
N ILE A 513 6.20 0.16 25.49
CA ILE A 513 5.80 1.53 25.16
C ILE A 513 4.27 1.62 25.06
N LYS A 514 3.61 0.62 24.44
CA LYS A 514 2.14 0.58 24.37
C LYS A 514 1.53 0.51 25.77
N GLN A 515 2.04 -0.35 26.65
CA GLN A 515 1.54 -0.44 28.03
C GLN A 515 1.67 0.89 28.80
N LYS A 516 2.70 1.70 28.49
CA LYS A 516 2.90 3.03 29.08
C LYS A 516 1.88 4.06 28.60
N TYR A 517 1.61 4.12 27.29
CA TYR A 517 0.78 5.17 26.68
C TYR A 517 -0.70 4.78 26.47
N ASP A 518 -1.01 3.49 26.54
CA ASP A 518 -2.36 2.93 26.42
C ASP A 518 -2.55 1.74 27.40
N PRO A 519 -2.43 1.97 28.72
CA PRO A 519 -2.58 0.91 29.72
C PRO A 519 -3.98 0.28 29.75
N SER A 520 -4.98 1.00 29.24
CA SER A 520 -6.38 0.56 29.16
C SER A 520 -6.74 -0.21 27.89
N GLY A 521 -5.84 -0.28 26.90
CA GLY A 521 -6.11 -0.95 25.62
C GLY A 521 -7.19 -0.25 24.79
N VAL A 522 -7.28 1.08 24.84
CA VAL A 522 -8.20 1.85 23.98
C VAL A 522 -7.83 1.67 22.51
N PHE A 523 -6.56 1.57 22.19
CA PHE A 523 -6.05 1.38 20.83
C PHE A 523 -5.73 -0.10 20.56
N THR A 524 -6.63 -1.00 20.94
CA THR A 524 -6.61 -2.42 20.51
C THR A 524 -7.89 -2.81 19.76
N PRO A 525 -8.21 -2.12 18.64
CA PRO A 525 -9.46 -2.33 17.91
C PRO A 525 -9.62 -3.72 17.31
N ASN A 526 -8.52 -4.35 16.92
CA ASN A 526 -8.49 -5.60 16.20
C ASN A 526 -7.22 -6.39 16.55
N ARG A 527 -7.05 -7.58 15.95
CA ARG A 527 -5.92 -8.45 16.25
C ARG A 527 -4.60 -8.01 15.59
N PHE A 528 -4.64 -7.04 14.66
CA PHE A 528 -3.45 -6.46 14.06
C PHE A 528 -2.85 -5.34 14.95
N CYS A 529 -2.83 -5.61 16.26
CA CYS A 529 -2.37 -4.72 17.31
C CYS A 529 -1.17 -5.31 18.05
N ILE A 530 -0.37 -4.42 18.65
CA ILE A 530 0.80 -4.79 19.43
C ILE A 530 0.39 -5.35 20.79
N GLY A 531 1.06 -6.43 21.21
CA GLY A 531 1.04 -6.91 22.59
C GLY A 531 -0.25 -7.61 23.01
N LEU A 532 -1.04 -8.11 22.07
CA LEU A 532 -2.18 -8.98 22.39
C LEU A 532 -1.67 -10.37 22.80
N PRO A 533 -2.35 -11.05 23.74
CA PRO A 533 -2.03 -12.43 24.06
C PRO A 533 -2.14 -13.31 22.80
N VAL A 534 -1.12 -14.15 22.59
CA VAL A 534 -1.20 -15.21 21.59
C VAL A 534 -2.36 -16.11 22.03
N PRO A 535 -3.35 -16.35 21.16
CA PRO A 535 -4.47 -17.21 21.52
C PRO A 535 -3.94 -18.62 21.79
N ALA A 536 -4.62 -19.39 22.62
CA ALA A 536 -4.39 -20.84 22.65
C ALA A 536 -4.49 -21.35 21.19
N PRO A 537 -3.69 -22.36 20.78
CA PRO A 537 -3.81 -22.94 19.46
C PRO A 537 -5.26 -23.33 19.26
N ALA A 538 -5.99 -22.57 18.44
CA ALA A 538 -7.18 -23.10 17.83
C ALA A 538 -6.69 -24.25 16.96
N ASP A 539 -7.43 -25.36 16.90
CA ASP A 539 -7.19 -26.41 15.91
C ASP A 539 -7.18 -25.76 14.52
N SER A 540 -6.01 -25.35 14.04
CA SER A 540 -5.86 -24.39 12.94
C SER A 540 -5.94 -25.12 11.60
N LYS A 541 -7.03 -25.86 11.42
CA LYS A 541 -7.47 -26.35 10.10
C LYS A 541 -8.40 -25.34 9.39
N ASP A 542 -8.93 -24.35 10.11
CA ASP A 542 -9.96 -23.43 9.58
C ASP A 542 -9.48 -21.96 9.47
N GLY A 543 -8.23 -21.74 9.05
CA GLY A 543 -7.68 -20.40 8.80
C GLY A 543 -8.19 -19.70 7.53
N ILE A 544 -9.01 -20.39 6.75
CA ILE A 544 -9.72 -19.83 5.61
C ILE A 544 -11.12 -20.41 5.67
N LYS A 545 -12.07 -19.71 6.30
CA LYS A 545 -13.48 -20.06 6.07
C LYS A 545 -13.72 -19.92 4.58
N LYS A 546 -14.17 -21.00 3.93
CA LYS A 546 -14.62 -21.00 2.55
C LYS A 546 -15.61 -19.85 2.40
N ARG A 547 -15.22 -18.76 1.72
CA ARG A 547 -16.13 -17.66 1.45
C ARG A 547 -17.28 -18.21 0.64
N ILE A 548 -18.50 -17.90 1.06
CA ILE A 548 -19.70 -18.53 0.51
C ILE A 548 -19.74 -18.21 -0.97
N LYS A 549 -19.86 -19.24 -1.83
CA LYS A 549 -20.22 -19.03 -3.24
C LYS A 549 -21.50 -18.18 -3.25
N LEU A 550 -21.39 -16.91 -3.65
CA LEU A 550 -22.56 -16.07 -3.84
C LEU A 550 -23.50 -16.78 -4.82
N SER A 551 -24.80 -16.81 -4.50
CA SER A 551 -25.81 -17.40 -5.37
C SER A 551 -25.72 -16.75 -6.75
N GLY A 552 -25.46 -17.54 -7.79
CA GLY A 552 -25.20 -17.05 -9.15
C GLY A 552 -23.73 -17.00 -9.58
N SER A 553 -22.77 -17.43 -8.75
CA SER A 553 -21.35 -17.49 -9.16
C SER A 553 -21.11 -18.47 -10.32
N GLU A 554 -21.84 -19.58 -10.38
CA GLU A 554 -21.74 -20.57 -11.47
C GLU A 554 -22.37 -20.05 -12.76
N THR A 555 -23.51 -19.36 -12.68
CA THR A 555 -24.12 -18.69 -13.85
C THR A 555 -23.28 -17.50 -14.32
N ALA A 556 -22.62 -16.77 -13.41
CA ALA A 556 -21.65 -15.73 -13.76
C ALA A 556 -20.41 -16.30 -14.46
N LYS A 557 -19.91 -17.46 -13.98
CA LYS A 557 -18.82 -18.21 -14.61
C LYS A 557 -19.17 -18.63 -16.04
N GLU A 558 -20.34 -19.22 -16.25
CA GLU A 558 -20.83 -19.63 -17.58
C GLU A 558 -21.02 -18.43 -18.52
N ARG A 559 -21.58 -17.33 -18.03
CA ARG A 559 -21.74 -16.09 -18.83
C ARG A 559 -20.41 -15.48 -19.21
N ALA A 560 -19.45 -15.42 -18.29
CA ALA A 560 -18.10 -14.94 -18.57
C ALA A 560 -17.45 -15.77 -19.69
N ALA A 561 -17.60 -17.09 -19.65
CA ALA A 561 -17.11 -18.00 -20.69
C ALA A 561 -17.66 -17.66 -22.09
N ILE A 562 -18.99 -17.48 -22.17
CA ILE A 562 -19.70 -17.19 -23.42
C ILE A 562 -19.26 -15.86 -24.02
N GLU A 563 -19.12 -14.83 -23.19
CA GLU A 563 -18.73 -13.50 -23.65
C GLU A 563 -17.24 -13.42 -24.02
N LEU A 564 -16.36 -14.05 -23.24
CA LEU A 564 -14.92 -14.12 -23.56
C LEU A 564 -14.66 -14.83 -24.90
N ALA A 565 -15.45 -15.85 -25.23
CA ALA A 565 -15.37 -16.53 -26.52
C ALA A 565 -15.69 -15.61 -27.72
N LYS A 566 -16.32 -14.45 -27.50
CA LYS A 566 -16.65 -13.45 -28.53
C LYS A 566 -15.58 -12.38 -28.71
N VAL A 567 -14.59 -12.29 -27.81
CA VAL A 567 -13.53 -11.26 -27.87
C VAL A 567 -12.46 -11.67 -28.91
N PRO A 568 -12.07 -10.77 -29.84
CA PRO A 568 -10.98 -11.03 -30.78
C PRO A 568 -9.69 -11.43 -30.06
N GLN A 569 -9.02 -12.45 -30.61
CA GLN A 569 -7.78 -12.99 -30.05
C GLN A 569 -6.59 -12.15 -30.51
N LEU A 570 -6.35 -11.07 -29.78
CA LEU A 570 -5.18 -10.22 -29.96
C LEU A 570 -4.09 -10.63 -28.97
N SER A 571 -2.83 -10.56 -29.41
CA SER A 571 -1.70 -10.70 -28.50
C SER A 571 -1.68 -9.57 -27.47
N ALA A 572 -0.96 -9.76 -26.36
CA ALA A 572 -0.76 -8.69 -25.39
C ALA A 572 -0.17 -7.42 -26.04
N GLU A 573 0.70 -7.58 -27.04
CA GLU A 573 1.30 -6.50 -27.80
C GLU A 573 0.29 -5.79 -28.72
N ASP A 574 -0.53 -6.53 -29.46
CA ASP A 574 -1.53 -5.95 -30.35
C ASP A 574 -2.58 -5.16 -29.55
N ARG A 575 -3.07 -5.69 -28.43
CA ARG A 575 -3.98 -4.98 -27.52
C ARG A 575 -3.35 -3.70 -26.99
N PHE A 576 -2.05 -3.74 -26.69
CA PHE A 576 -1.34 -2.57 -26.22
C PHE A 576 -1.30 -1.46 -27.25
N TRP A 577 -0.93 -1.77 -28.50
CA TRP A 577 -0.85 -0.78 -29.56
C TRP A 577 -2.22 -0.31 -30.06
N GLU A 578 -3.25 -1.15 -29.99
CA GLU A 578 -4.65 -0.77 -30.23
C GLU A 578 -5.12 0.26 -29.19
N MET A 579 -4.91 -0.01 -27.89
CA MET A 579 -5.29 0.96 -26.87
C MET A 579 -4.44 2.24 -26.96
N ALA A 580 -3.14 2.11 -27.30
CA ALA A 580 -2.24 3.25 -27.45
C ALA A 580 -2.66 4.23 -28.57
N SER A 581 -3.34 3.73 -29.60
CA SER A 581 -3.87 4.52 -30.70
C SER A 581 -5.29 5.06 -30.47
N THR A 582 -5.95 4.67 -29.37
CA THR A 582 -7.31 5.09 -29.07
C THR A 582 -7.35 6.56 -28.63
N GLU A 583 -8.17 7.36 -29.33
CA GLU A 583 -8.38 8.77 -28.98
C GLU A 583 -9.22 8.93 -27.70
N ARG A 584 -8.97 10.02 -26.96
CA ARG A 584 -9.73 10.35 -25.75
C ARG A 584 -11.07 10.97 -26.15
N GLU A 585 -12.16 10.31 -25.76
CA GLU A 585 -13.51 10.85 -25.88
C GLU A 585 -14.13 11.14 -24.51
N LEU A 586 -14.90 12.24 -24.41
CA LEU A 586 -15.59 12.61 -23.17
C LEU A 586 -16.67 11.58 -22.83
N GLY A 587 -16.70 11.13 -21.56
CA GLY A 587 -17.66 10.14 -21.08
C GLY A 587 -17.33 8.68 -21.41
N LYS A 588 -16.22 8.42 -22.13
CA LYS A 588 -15.71 7.06 -22.39
C LYS A 588 -14.54 6.70 -21.45
N THR A 589 -14.21 5.41 -21.43
CA THR A 589 -13.02 4.86 -20.76
C THR A 589 -11.75 5.54 -21.27
N VAL A 590 -10.83 5.85 -20.36
CA VAL A 590 -9.58 6.54 -20.67
C VAL A 590 -8.39 5.64 -20.39
N PRO A 591 -7.42 5.55 -21.34
CA PRO A 591 -6.20 4.79 -21.11
C PRO A 591 -5.41 5.28 -19.89
N LEU A 592 -4.83 4.36 -19.12
CA LEU A 592 -4.06 4.66 -17.91
C LEU A 592 -2.94 5.68 -18.14
N TRP A 593 -2.25 5.63 -19.27
CA TRP A 593 -1.19 6.62 -19.56
C TRP A 593 -1.71 8.02 -19.93
N ASN A 594 -3.00 8.16 -20.25
CA ASN A 594 -3.60 9.46 -20.52
C ASN A 594 -3.98 10.19 -19.23
N ILE A 595 -4.33 9.46 -18.15
CA ILE A 595 -4.55 10.07 -16.83
C ILE A 595 -3.25 10.55 -16.19
N TRP A 596 -2.09 10.03 -16.63
CA TRP A 596 -0.77 10.45 -16.17
C TRP A 596 -0.29 11.80 -16.73
N ARG A 597 -0.97 12.31 -17.76
CA ARG A 597 -0.69 13.60 -18.42
C ARG A 597 -1.59 14.74 -17.92
N ALA A 598 -2.71 14.40 -17.29
CA ALA A 598 -3.62 15.33 -16.64
C ALA A 598 -3.11 15.65 -15.22
#